data_AF-A0A350I9L7-F1
#
_entry.id   AF-A0A350I9L7-F1
#
_cell.length_a   1.000
_cell.length_b   1.000
_cell.length_c   1.000
_cell.angle_alpha   90.00
_cell.angle_beta   90.00
_cell.angle_gamma   90.00
#
_symmetry.space_group_name_H-M   'P 1'
#
loop_
_entity.id
_entity.type
_entity.pdbx_description
1 polymer ?
#
loop_
_entity_poly.entity_id
_entity_poly.type
_entity_poly.pdbx_seq_one_letter_code
_entity_poly.pdbx_strand_id
1 'polypeptide(L)'
;MIEVKKVCNEDFWSWFVDHADCFFETIQSQENISRDFIDVVSIKLNRLRNGFFILTGMYDDDTAELIITADGNVLVIPFIEELIAAAPNIPNWKFTALKPATDREDFEVGFSQASLSADNLFFIYNAHSEYPDLIDIDVVHADITDDTKRLFTQGIFIFLENYIGEMECI
;
A
#
# COMPACT_ATOMS: atom_id res chain seq x y z
N MET A 1 21.35 -3.34 -34.29
CA MET A 1 20.26 -3.80 -33.41
C MET A 1 20.68 -3.44 -32.00
N ILE A 2 19.94 -2.56 -31.32
CA ILE A 2 20.22 -2.24 -29.92
C ILE A 2 19.59 -3.36 -29.13
N GLU A 3 20.42 -4.18 -28.47
CA GLU A 3 19.95 -5.20 -27.55
C GLU A 3 19.41 -4.48 -26.32
N VAL A 4 18.09 -4.38 -26.22
CA VAL A 4 17.44 -3.86 -25.01
C VAL A 4 17.62 -4.94 -23.94
N LYS A 5 18.60 -4.76 -23.04
CA LYS A 5 18.80 -5.66 -21.90
C LYS A 5 17.47 -5.73 -21.15
N LYS A 6 16.90 -6.92 -21.05
CA LYS A 6 15.72 -7.19 -20.22
C LYS A 6 16.13 -6.91 -18.77
N VAL A 7 15.52 -5.90 -18.15
CA VAL A 7 15.71 -5.61 -16.73
C VAL A 7 15.10 -6.78 -15.95
N CYS A 8 15.89 -7.40 -15.07
CA CYS A 8 15.43 -8.47 -14.18
C CYS A 8 15.28 -7.98 -12.73
N ASN A 9 14.71 -8.80 -11.85
CA ASN A 9 14.51 -8.44 -10.44
C ASN A 9 15.86 -8.13 -9.77
N GLU A 10 16.92 -8.85 -10.11
CA GLU A 10 18.27 -8.63 -9.59
C GLU A 10 18.85 -7.27 -10.02
N ASP A 11 18.54 -6.80 -11.24
CA ASP A 11 18.96 -5.48 -11.70
C ASP A 11 18.26 -4.35 -10.89
N PHE A 12 17.00 -4.55 -10.47
CA PHE A 12 16.31 -3.63 -9.58
C PHE A 12 16.95 -3.63 -8.19
N TRP A 13 17.16 -4.80 -7.60
CA TRP A 13 17.72 -4.90 -6.25
C TRP A 13 19.16 -4.43 -6.14
N SER A 14 20.01 -4.74 -7.12
CA SER A 14 21.37 -4.20 -7.16
C SER A 14 21.36 -2.68 -7.17
N TRP A 15 20.46 -2.08 -7.96
CA TRP A 15 20.30 -0.63 -7.97
C TRP A 15 19.74 -0.10 -6.64
N PHE A 16 18.79 -0.80 -6.02
CA PHE A 16 18.23 -0.38 -4.74
C PHE A 16 19.29 -0.36 -3.64
N VAL A 17 20.14 -1.40 -3.56
CA VAL A 17 21.26 -1.47 -2.61
C VAL A 17 22.17 -0.26 -2.72
N ASP A 18 22.50 0.18 -3.95
CA ASP A 18 23.37 1.34 -4.17
C ASP A 18 22.77 2.67 -3.66
N HIS A 19 21.47 2.72 -3.38
CA HIS A 19 20.73 3.91 -2.95
C HIS A 19 20.08 3.77 -1.57
N ALA A 20 20.19 2.59 -0.94
CA ALA A 20 19.43 2.22 0.25
C ALA A 20 19.64 3.19 1.42
N ASP A 21 20.87 3.66 1.65
CA ASP A 21 21.19 4.60 2.73
C ASP A 21 20.52 5.96 2.51
N CYS A 22 20.60 6.50 1.28
CA CYS A 22 19.98 7.78 0.93
C CYS A 22 18.45 7.71 1.00
N PHE A 23 17.88 6.59 0.57
CA PHE A 23 16.44 6.34 0.69
C PHE A 23 16.00 6.24 2.15
N PHE A 24 16.80 5.58 3.00
CA PHE A 24 16.51 5.48 4.43
C PHE A 24 16.51 6.86 5.09
N GLU A 25 17.54 7.68 4.84
CA GLU A 25 17.60 9.06 5.34
C GLU A 25 16.40 9.91 4.88
N THR A 26 15.98 9.75 3.62
CA THR A 26 14.81 10.45 3.07
C THR A 26 13.53 10.06 3.82
N ILE A 27 13.31 8.76 4.04
CA ILE A 27 12.13 8.27 4.74
C ILE A 27 12.17 8.68 6.23
N GLN A 28 13.32 8.55 6.88
CA GLN A 28 13.49 8.89 8.29
C GLN A 28 13.28 10.40 8.56
N SER A 29 13.74 11.26 7.65
CA SER A 29 13.53 12.71 7.77
C SER A 29 12.08 13.15 7.55
N GLN A 30 11.26 12.30 6.91
CA GLN A 30 9.90 12.63 6.45
C GLN A 30 9.82 13.81 5.48
N GLU A 31 10.96 14.23 4.91
CA GLU A 31 11.04 15.35 3.98
C GLU A 31 11.15 14.86 2.54
N ASN A 32 10.37 15.47 1.64
CA ASN A 32 10.43 15.22 0.19
C ASN A 32 10.31 13.75 -0.25
N ILE A 33 9.77 12.84 0.58
CA ILE A 33 9.59 11.40 0.29
C ILE A 33 9.01 11.16 -1.11
N SER A 34 7.99 11.93 -1.50
CA SER A 34 7.37 11.80 -2.83
C SER A 34 8.38 11.95 -3.96
N ARG A 35 9.22 12.99 -3.92
CA ARG A 35 10.14 13.32 -5.01
C ARG A 35 11.38 12.43 -4.95
N ASP A 36 11.95 12.29 -3.76
CA ASP A 36 13.30 11.76 -3.60
C ASP A 36 13.31 10.23 -3.41
N PHE A 37 12.15 9.63 -3.07
CA PHE A 37 11.95 8.19 -3.01
C PHE A 37 10.85 7.69 -3.96
N ILE A 38 9.60 8.12 -3.79
CA ILE A 38 8.44 7.50 -4.48
C ILE A 38 8.58 7.62 -6.00
N ASP A 39 8.84 8.82 -6.52
CA ASP A 39 9.00 9.05 -7.96
C ASP A 39 10.17 8.23 -8.52
N VAL A 40 11.30 8.22 -7.81
CA VAL A 40 12.53 7.54 -8.22
C VAL A 40 12.34 6.02 -8.30
N VAL A 41 11.82 5.42 -7.23
CA VAL A 41 11.58 3.97 -7.14
C VAL A 41 10.48 3.56 -8.12
N SER A 42 9.39 4.33 -8.24
CA SER A 42 8.30 4.05 -9.18
C SER A 42 8.77 4.05 -10.63
N ILE A 43 9.63 5.00 -11.03
CA ILE A 43 10.22 5.01 -12.37
C ILE A 43 11.05 3.74 -12.60
N LYS A 44 11.79 3.28 -11.60
CA LYS A 44 12.62 2.07 -11.72
C LYS A 44 11.75 0.81 -11.82
N LEU A 45 10.73 0.68 -10.98
CA LEU A 45 9.78 -0.45 -11.00
C LEU A 45 9.01 -0.52 -12.33
N ASN A 46 8.55 0.62 -12.86
CA ASN A 46 7.85 0.64 -14.15
C ASN A 46 8.70 0.18 -15.33
N ARG A 47 10.04 0.25 -15.25
CA ARG A 47 10.94 -0.34 -16.26
C ARG A 47 11.01 -1.86 -16.18
N LEU A 48 10.77 -2.42 -14.99
CA LEU A 48 10.69 -3.87 -14.77
C LEU A 48 9.31 -4.38 -15.20
N ARG A 49 8.24 -3.74 -14.72
CA ARG A 49 6.85 -4.09 -15.01
C ARG A 49 5.91 -2.93 -14.65
N ASN A 50 4.93 -2.68 -15.53
CA ASN A 50 3.84 -1.74 -15.22
C ASN A 50 2.82 -2.36 -14.26
N GLY A 51 2.15 -1.51 -13.49
CA GLY A 51 1.11 -1.91 -12.55
C GLY A 51 1.61 -2.22 -11.14
N PHE A 52 2.88 -1.92 -10.85
CA PHE A 52 3.40 -1.89 -9.50
C PHE A 52 3.23 -0.49 -8.92
N PHE A 53 2.61 -0.40 -7.76
CA PHE A 53 2.52 0.82 -6.96
C PHE A 53 3.25 0.60 -5.63
N ILE A 54 3.60 1.68 -4.95
CA ILE A 54 4.41 1.59 -3.73
C ILE A 54 3.85 2.43 -2.60
N LEU A 55 4.01 1.91 -1.38
CA LEU A 55 3.88 2.64 -0.13
C LEU A 55 5.22 2.58 0.61
N THR A 56 5.50 3.61 1.40
CA THR A 56 6.72 3.63 2.21
C THR A 56 6.52 4.43 3.48
N GLY A 57 7.35 4.13 4.48
CA GLY A 57 7.38 4.79 5.78
C GLY A 57 8.37 4.09 6.70
N MET A 58 8.53 4.61 7.90
CA MET A 58 9.23 3.90 8.96
C MET A 58 8.32 2.78 9.49
N TYR A 59 8.83 1.55 9.49
CA TYR A 59 8.19 0.40 10.14
C TYR A 59 8.35 0.45 11.66
N ASP A 60 9.55 0.81 12.10
CA ASP A 60 9.91 1.11 13.48
C ASP A 60 10.97 2.23 13.51
N ASP A 61 11.54 2.52 14.68
CA ASP A 61 12.51 3.62 14.86
C ASP A 61 13.78 3.47 13.99
N ASP A 62 14.15 2.23 13.63
CA ASP A 62 15.41 1.90 12.95
C ASP A 62 15.22 1.26 11.58
N THR A 63 13.99 0.97 11.15
CA THR A 63 13.69 0.21 9.93
C THR A 63 12.71 0.94 9.04
N ALA A 64 13.11 1.23 7.80
CA ALA A 64 12.21 1.71 6.75
C ALA A 64 11.54 0.53 6.03
N GLU A 65 10.34 0.73 5.52
CA GLU A 65 9.60 -0.28 4.75
C GLU A 65 9.25 0.24 3.36
N LEU A 66 9.42 -0.65 2.37
CA LEU A 66 8.86 -0.52 1.04
C LEU A 66 7.83 -1.63 0.83
N ILE A 67 6.57 -1.23 0.66
CA ILE A 67 5.48 -2.13 0.30
C ILE A 67 5.21 -1.95 -1.18
N ILE A 68 5.13 -3.05 -1.94
CA ILE A 68 4.71 -3.03 -3.34
C ILE A 68 3.30 -3.61 -3.43
N THR A 69 2.37 -2.82 -3.95
CA THR A 69 0.94 -3.17 -4.07
C THR A 69 0.51 -3.31 -5.53
N ALA A 70 -0.45 -4.21 -5.78
CA ALA A 70 -1.05 -4.43 -7.08
C ALA A 70 -2.19 -3.44 -7.36
N ASP A 71 -2.67 -2.70 -6.36
CA ASP A 71 -3.77 -1.72 -6.46
C ASP A 71 -5.00 -2.36 -7.15
N GLY A 72 -5.36 -3.57 -6.69
CA GLY A 72 -6.48 -4.36 -7.22
C GLY A 72 -6.20 -5.12 -8.53
N ASN A 73 -5.01 -4.99 -9.13
CA ASN A 73 -4.67 -5.72 -10.35
C ASN A 73 -4.08 -7.11 -10.07
N VAL A 74 -4.96 -8.11 -9.94
CA VAL A 74 -4.57 -9.52 -9.67
C VAL A 74 -3.51 -10.10 -10.60
N LEU A 75 -3.42 -9.61 -11.84
CA LEU A 75 -2.49 -10.15 -12.83
C LEU A 75 -1.03 -9.84 -12.50
N VAL A 76 -0.78 -8.82 -11.67
CA VAL A 76 0.59 -8.45 -11.29
C VAL A 76 1.06 -9.09 -9.98
N ILE A 77 0.16 -9.66 -9.19
CA ILE A 77 0.45 -10.23 -7.85
C ILE A 77 1.62 -11.23 -7.88
N PRO A 78 1.63 -12.27 -8.74
CA PRO A 78 2.73 -13.24 -8.72
C PRO A 78 4.09 -12.60 -9.01
N PHE A 79 4.12 -11.52 -9.79
CA PHE A 79 5.37 -10.82 -10.10
C PHE A 79 5.84 -9.91 -8.96
N ILE A 80 4.92 -9.40 -8.15
CA ILE A 80 5.26 -8.66 -6.92
C ILE A 80 5.88 -9.63 -5.91
N GLU A 81 5.25 -10.79 -5.72
CA GLU A 81 5.77 -11.85 -4.83
C GLU A 81 7.16 -12.32 -5.28
N GLU A 82 7.36 -12.58 -6.59
CA GLU A 82 8.67 -12.92 -7.15
C GLU A 82 9.72 -11.82 -6.96
N LEU A 83 9.33 -10.54 -7.09
CA LEU A 83 10.23 -9.41 -6.88
C LEU A 83 10.69 -9.34 -5.43
N ILE A 84 9.76 -9.39 -4.48
CA ILE A 84 10.05 -9.31 -3.05
C ILE A 84 10.81 -10.55 -2.57
N ALA A 85 10.49 -11.75 -3.07
CA ALA A 85 11.23 -12.97 -2.75
C ALA A 85 12.69 -12.94 -3.23
N ALA A 86 12.99 -12.15 -4.26
CA ALA A 86 14.35 -11.92 -4.75
C ALA A 86 15.11 -10.80 -4.01
N ALA A 87 14.48 -10.15 -3.02
CA ALA A 87 15.10 -9.05 -2.29
C ALA A 87 16.34 -9.53 -1.50
N PRO A 88 17.50 -8.85 -1.63
CA PRO A 88 18.64 -9.12 -0.77
C PRO A 88 18.33 -8.63 0.66
N ASN A 89 19.07 -9.15 1.62
CA ASN A 89 19.03 -8.61 2.98
C ASN A 89 19.75 -7.26 3.00
N ILE A 90 19.01 -6.18 3.23
CA ILE A 90 19.53 -4.81 3.34
C ILE A 90 19.27 -4.36 4.79
N PRO A 91 20.31 -4.00 5.57
CA PRO A 91 20.14 -3.48 6.92
C PRO A 91 19.16 -2.30 6.94
N ASN A 92 18.35 -2.20 7.99
CA ASN A 92 17.39 -1.10 8.18
C ASN A 92 16.24 -1.06 7.15
N TRP A 93 16.04 -2.14 6.37
CA TRP A 93 14.97 -2.24 5.38
C TRP A 93 14.10 -3.47 5.56
N LYS A 94 12.80 -3.25 5.38
CA LYS A 94 11.78 -4.29 5.24
C LYS A 94 11.13 -4.16 3.85
N PHE A 95 10.94 -5.29 3.19
CA PHE A 95 10.28 -5.36 1.88
C PHE A 95 9.05 -6.26 1.99
N THR A 96 7.90 -5.70 1.63
CA THR A 96 6.62 -6.39 1.80
C THR A 96 5.89 -6.47 0.46
N ALA A 97 5.47 -7.67 0.09
CA ALA A 97 4.62 -7.93 -1.05
C ALA A 97 3.17 -7.73 -0.63
N LEU A 98 2.46 -6.90 -1.39
CA LEU A 98 1.06 -6.54 -1.17
C LEU A 98 0.83 -5.84 0.16
N LYS A 99 -0.20 -5.02 0.20
CA LYS A 99 -0.53 -4.30 1.43
C LYS A 99 -1.08 -5.28 2.48
N PRO A 100 -0.40 -5.46 3.63
CA PRO A 100 -0.91 -6.35 4.67
C PRO A 100 -2.14 -5.73 5.34
N ALA A 101 -2.94 -6.58 5.98
CA ALA A 101 -3.94 -6.12 6.92
C ALA A 101 -3.27 -5.33 8.06
N THR A 102 -3.85 -4.21 8.43
CA THR A 102 -3.43 -3.47 9.62
C THR A 102 -4.04 -4.14 10.85
N ASP A 103 -3.21 -4.65 11.75
CA ASP A 103 -3.61 -5.24 13.04
C ASP A 103 -3.59 -4.22 14.20
N ARG A 104 -3.34 -2.95 13.88
CA ARG A 104 -3.23 -1.85 14.83
C ARG A 104 -4.59 -1.29 15.22
N GLU A 105 -4.91 -1.35 16.51
CA GLU A 105 -6.12 -0.73 17.06
C GLU A 105 -6.13 0.81 16.89
N ASP A 106 -4.96 1.44 16.82
CA ASP A 106 -4.79 2.88 16.64
C ASP A 106 -4.75 3.33 15.16
N PHE A 107 -5.11 2.45 14.22
CA PHE A 107 -5.14 2.79 12.80
C PHE A 107 -6.23 3.84 12.49
N GLU A 108 -5.82 4.88 11.78
CA GLU A 108 -6.69 6.00 11.44
C GLU A 108 -6.43 6.48 10.00
N VAL A 109 -7.51 6.75 9.26
CA VAL A 109 -7.45 7.40 7.95
C VAL A 109 -7.94 8.83 8.07
N GLY A 110 -7.02 9.78 8.04
CA GLY A 110 -7.33 11.21 8.04
C GLY A 110 -7.67 11.73 6.63
N PHE A 111 -8.70 12.57 6.52
CA PHE A 111 -8.97 13.36 5.32
C PHE A 111 -9.67 14.69 5.66
N SER A 112 -9.19 15.78 5.04
CA SER A 112 -9.69 17.13 5.32
C SER A 112 -9.64 17.46 6.82
N GLN A 113 -10.79 17.73 7.47
CA GLN A 113 -10.91 17.98 8.91
C GLN A 113 -11.51 16.80 9.69
N ALA A 114 -11.61 15.62 9.07
CA ALA A 114 -12.18 14.42 9.68
C ALA A 114 -11.18 13.26 9.61
N SER A 115 -11.48 12.21 10.37
CA SER A 115 -10.71 10.98 10.37
C SER A 115 -11.62 9.78 10.59
N LEU A 116 -11.18 8.61 10.12
CA LEU A 116 -11.88 7.35 10.31
C LEU A 116 -11.02 6.40 11.13
N SER A 117 -11.60 5.84 12.18
CA SER A 117 -11.00 4.82 13.02
C SER A 117 -12.05 3.78 13.41
N ALA A 118 -11.60 2.69 14.06
CA ALA A 118 -12.52 1.70 14.62
C ALA A 118 -13.49 2.27 15.67
N ASP A 119 -13.17 3.42 16.28
CA ASP A 119 -13.99 4.06 17.31
C ASP A 119 -15.18 4.86 16.75
N ASN A 120 -15.09 5.31 15.50
CA ASN A 120 -16.08 6.21 14.91
C ASN A 120 -16.79 5.64 13.67
N LEU A 121 -16.31 4.51 13.14
CA LEU A 121 -16.89 3.83 12.01
C LEU A 121 -17.77 2.66 12.47
N PHE A 122 -19.07 2.77 12.23
CA PHE A 122 -20.04 1.71 12.56
C PHE A 122 -20.60 1.10 11.29
N PHE A 123 -21.05 -0.15 11.35
CA PHE A 123 -21.70 -0.78 10.21
C PHE A 123 -22.88 -1.66 10.62
N ILE A 124 -23.78 -1.88 9.66
CA ILE A 124 -24.87 -2.84 9.73
C ILE A 124 -24.60 -3.90 8.66
N TYR A 125 -24.63 -5.17 9.03
CA TYR A 125 -24.51 -6.28 8.09
C TYR A 125 -25.88 -6.68 7.55
N ASN A 126 -26.00 -6.72 6.22
CA ASN A 126 -27.21 -7.08 5.50
C ASN A 126 -27.12 -8.54 5.02
N ALA A 127 -27.79 -9.45 5.73
CA ALA A 127 -27.77 -10.88 5.39
C ALA A 127 -28.71 -11.20 4.22
N HIS A 128 -28.18 -11.88 3.21
CA HIS A 128 -28.94 -12.32 2.03
C HIS A 128 -29.00 -13.85 1.97
N SER A 129 -30.15 -14.45 2.30
CA SER A 129 -30.28 -15.91 2.34
C SER A 129 -30.05 -16.60 0.99
N GLU A 130 -30.31 -15.89 -0.11
CA GLU A 130 -30.09 -16.38 -1.48
C GLU A 130 -28.62 -16.23 -1.94
N TYR A 131 -27.84 -15.40 -1.25
CA TYR A 131 -26.44 -15.11 -1.55
C TYR A 131 -25.62 -15.15 -0.25
N PRO A 132 -25.41 -16.33 0.34
CA PRO A 132 -24.76 -16.47 1.65
C PRO A 132 -23.31 -15.96 1.67
N ASP A 133 -22.65 -15.93 0.51
CA ASP A 133 -21.28 -15.45 0.36
C ASP A 133 -21.20 -13.94 0.06
N LEU A 134 -22.34 -13.25 -0.09
CA LEU A 134 -22.37 -11.81 -0.33
C LEU A 134 -22.07 -11.05 0.97
N ILE A 135 -21.00 -10.26 0.94
CA ILE A 135 -20.71 -9.26 1.95
C ILE A 135 -21.44 -7.98 1.54
N ASP A 136 -22.52 -7.66 2.25
CA ASP A 136 -23.27 -6.41 2.09
C ASP A 136 -23.31 -5.69 3.45
N ILE A 137 -22.79 -4.47 3.48
CA ILE A 137 -22.71 -3.65 4.68
C ILE A 137 -23.16 -2.21 4.40
N ASP A 138 -23.94 -1.66 5.33
CA ASP A 138 -24.22 -0.23 5.40
C ASP A 138 -23.29 0.41 6.43
N VAL A 139 -22.48 1.38 5.99
CA VAL A 139 -21.54 2.09 6.85
C VAL A 139 -22.16 3.38 7.37
N VAL A 140 -22.04 3.60 8.68
CA VAL A 140 -22.63 4.72 9.42
C VAL A 140 -21.52 5.52 10.10
N HIS A 141 -21.52 6.82 9.85
CA HIS A 141 -20.65 7.78 10.53
C HIS A 141 -21.44 9.06 10.78
N ALA A 142 -21.26 9.67 11.96
CA ALA A 142 -22.07 10.80 12.43
C ALA A 142 -22.00 12.03 11.50
N ASP A 143 -20.85 12.22 10.85
CA ASP A 143 -20.59 13.38 9.98
C ASP A 143 -20.91 13.15 8.49
N ILE A 144 -21.53 12.00 8.15
CA ILE A 144 -22.00 11.76 6.78
C ILE A 144 -23.28 12.56 6.52
N THR A 145 -23.20 13.44 5.54
CA THR A 145 -24.32 14.20 4.96
C THR A 145 -24.32 14.00 3.44
N ASP A 146 -25.35 14.46 2.73
CA ASP A 146 -25.37 14.35 1.25
C ASP A 146 -24.16 15.04 0.59
N ASP A 147 -23.69 16.14 1.17
CA ASP A 147 -22.53 16.90 0.68
C ASP A 147 -21.19 16.21 0.97
N THR A 148 -21.07 15.52 2.12
CA THR A 148 -19.83 14.87 2.55
C THR A 148 -19.76 13.39 2.14
N LYS A 149 -20.88 12.80 1.72
CA LYS A 149 -21.04 11.36 1.42
C LYS A 149 -19.92 10.84 0.53
N ARG A 150 -19.63 11.52 -0.58
CA ARG A 150 -18.57 11.09 -1.52
C ARG A 150 -17.20 11.02 -0.87
N LEU A 151 -16.85 12.01 -0.04
CA LEU A 151 -15.56 12.08 0.63
C LEU A 151 -15.43 10.95 1.66
N PHE A 152 -16.47 10.75 2.47
CA PHE A 152 -16.51 9.65 3.44
C PHE A 152 -16.47 8.29 2.76
N THR A 153 -17.21 8.08 1.66
CA THR A 153 -17.14 6.82 0.90
C THR A 153 -15.71 6.52 0.45
N GLN A 154 -14.96 7.51 -0.04
CA GLN A 154 -13.55 7.31 -0.42
C GLN A 154 -12.69 6.97 0.80
N GLY A 155 -12.84 7.69 1.91
CA GLY A 155 -12.13 7.39 3.16
C GLY A 155 -12.42 6.00 3.69
N ILE A 156 -13.68 5.55 3.61
CA ILE A 156 -14.12 4.22 4.05
C ILE A 156 -13.48 3.14 3.18
N PHE A 157 -13.42 3.30 1.86
CA PHE A 157 -12.73 2.34 0.99
C PHE A 157 -11.25 2.23 1.35
N ILE A 158 -10.58 3.37 1.57
CA ILE A 158 -9.18 3.38 2.00
C ILE A 158 -9.05 2.69 3.37
N PHE A 159 -9.92 2.99 4.32
CA PHE A 159 -9.91 2.38 5.64
C PHE A 159 -10.07 0.86 5.57
N LEU A 160 -11.09 0.36 4.88
CA LEU A 160 -11.37 -1.07 4.75
C LEU A 160 -10.23 -1.81 4.05
N GLU A 161 -9.69 -1.26 2.97
CA GLU A 161 -8.56 -1.86 2.26
C GLU A 161 -7.31 -1.96 3.16
N ASN A 162 -7.01 -0.92 3.95
CA ASN A 162 -5.91 -0.97 4.92
C ASN A 162 -6.19 -1.96 6.07
N TYR A 163 -7.44 -2.05 6.52
CA TYR A 163 -7.80 -2.87 7.67
C TYR A 163 -7.84 -4.36 7.33
N ILE A 164 -8.36 -4.70 6.15
CA ILE A 164 -8.52 -6.08 5.67
C ILE A 164 -7.25 -6.59 4.98
N GLY A 165 -6.50 -5.68 4.34
CA GLY A 165 -5.35 -6.04 3.52
C GLY A 165 -5.74 -6.41 2.09
N GLU A 166 -4.78 -6.30 1.18
CA GLU A 166 -5.02 -6.38 -0.26
C GLU A 166 -5.47 -7.78 -0.70
N MET A 167 -4.90 -8.85 -0.15
CA MET A 167 -5.24 -10.22 -0.56
C MET A 167 -6.66 -10.65 -0.20
N GLU A 168 -7.17 -10.19 0.95
CA GLU A 168 -8.51 -10.54 1.42
C GLU A 168 -9.59 -9.62 0.82
N CYS A 169 -9.19 -8.48 0.23
CA CYS A 169 -10.07 -7.58 -0.50
C CYS A 169 -10.35 -8.00 -1.96
N ILE A 170 -9.57 -8.93 -2.52
CA ILE A 170 -9.59 -9.27 -3.95
C ILE A 170 -10.24 -10.64 -4.23
#